data_AF-A0AAD1VR26-F1
#
_entry.id   AF-A0AAD1VR26-F1
#
_cell.length_a   1.000
_cell.length_b   1.000
_cell.length_c   1.000
_cell.angle_alpha   90.00
_cell.angle_beta   90.00
_cell.angle_gamma   90.00
#
_symmetry.space_group_name_H-M   'P 1'
#
loop_
_entity.id
_entity.type
_entity.pdbx_description
1 polymer ?
#
loop_
_entity_poly.entity_id
_entity_poly.type
_entity_poly.pdbx_seq_one_letter_code
_entity_poly.pdbx_strand_id
1 'polypeptide(L)'
;MNNGQQLCELKAFHEKCRSWFIGQTVQQDGRLLFASPADPLFFLLYYLVKAYKEQGKFQPLEQIVVDEEFPSCNMLLKCNQVAQTVHHITEEKEIGSKKFYKYSKEKTLAWLKKKVDQTVNVLKSSNICVGAGVQSANFIRSKPGPDVKEEDYTHYAHGLISEYLPEDLPEELSKYLELPELSSPIHEPPVKKRRVSDTPLEADEDYTKFNSNSKNKKTNSKLTAAQKSLAKVDKSGMKNISSFFGPKSKVSK
;
A
#
# COMPACT_ATOMS: atom_id res chain seq x y z
N MET A 1 11.93 1.14 -39.71
CA MET A 1 11.74 0.39 -38.45
C MET A 1 11.53 1.41 -37.35
N ASN A 2 10.29 1.55 -36.87
CA ASN A 2 9.96 2.47 -35.77
C ASN A 2 10.53 1.88 -34.47
N ASN A 3 11.77 2.22 -34.12
CA ASN A 3 12.26 2.04 -32.74
C ASN A 3 11.52 3.04 -31.85
N GLY A 4 10.27 2.74 -31.53
CA GLY A 4 9.48 3.55 -30.59
C GLY A 4 10.16 3.52 -29.23
N GLN A 5 10.66 4.67 -28.79
CA GLN A 5 11.16 4.82 -27.42
C GLN A 5 9.97 4.64 -26.48
N GLN A 6 10.02 3.60 -25.63
CA GLN A 6 9.04 3.34 -24.59
C GLN A 6 9.52 3.98 -23.29
N LEU A 7 8.64 4.73 -22.64
CA LEU A 7 8.89 5.27 -21.30
C LEU A 7 8.54 4.20 -20.27
N CYS A 8 9.47 3.93 -19.35
CA CYS A 8 9.24 3.07 -18.20
C CYS A 8 9.53 3.83 -16.91
N GLU A 9 8.69 3.61 -15.90
CA GLU A 9 8.98 4.02 -14.53
C GLU A 9 9.75 2.90 -13.81
N LEU A 10 10.60 3.28 -12.86
CA LEU A 10 11.35 2.34 -12.03
C LEU A 10 10.83 2.41 -10.59
N LYS A 11 10.15 1.36 -10.13
CA LYS A 11 9.68 1.23 -8.74
C LYS A 11 10.56 0.25 -7.99
N ALA A 12 10.80 0.52 -6.71
CA ALA A 12 11.56 -0.37 -5.84
C ALA A 12 10.66 -0.91 -4.73
N PHE A 13 10.47 -2.22 -4.69
CA PHE A 13 9.96 -2.89 -3.50
C PHE A 13 11.06 -2.94 -2.43
N HIS A 14 10.76 -2.42 -1.26
CA HIS A 14 11.71 -2.34 -0.15
C HIS A 14 11.06 -2.82 1.15
N GLU A 15 11.70 -3.79 1.80
CA GLU A 15 11.32 -4.29 3.11
C GLU A 15 12.56 -4.35 4.00
N LYS A 16 12.38 -4.11 5.30
CA LYS A 16 13.49 -4.11 6.27
C LYS A 16 14.08 -5.51 6.43
N CYS A 17 15.39 -5.57 6.70
CA CYS A 17 16.12 -6.81 6.98
C CYS A 17 16.01 -7.86 5.85
N ARG A 18 16.18 -7.41 4.61
CA ARG A 18 16.23 -8.27 3.41
C ARG A 18 17.60 -8.16 2.73
N SER A 19 18.04 -9.27 2.14
CA SER A 19 19.22 -9.39 1.29
C SER A 19 18.96 -10.45 0.21
N TRP A 20 19.73 -10.42 -0.87
CA TRP A 20 19.65 -11.43 -1.93
C TRP A 20 20.89 -12.31 -1.94
N PHE A 21 20.70 -13.60 -2.21
CA PHE A 21 21.78 -14.48 -2.67
C PHE A 21 21.72 -14.55 -4.20
N ILE A 22 22.76 -14.08 -4.86
CA ILE A 22 22.84 -13.99 -6.33
C ILE A 22 24.03 -14.86 -6.77
N GLY A 23 23.75 -16.08 -7.22
CA GLY A 23 24.80 -17.06 -7.49
C GLY A 23 25.58 -17.39 -6.21
N GLN A 24 26.88 -17.03 -6.18
CA GLN A 24 27.77 -17.25 -5.03
C GLN A 24 28.05 -15.98 -4.23
N THR A 25 27.32 -14.89 -4.48
CA THR A 25 27.49 -13.61 -3.77
C THR A 25 26.25 -13.26 -2.96
N VAL A 26 26.48 -12.44 -1.92
CA VAL A 26 25.42 -11.87 -1.10
C VAL A 26 25.29 -10.39 -1.44
N GLN A 27 24.13 -10.00 -1.95
CA GLN A 27 23.76 -8.60 -2.16
C GLN A 27 23.08 -8.08 -0.89
N GLN A 28 23.72 -7.13 -0.22
CA GLN A 28 23.19 -6.53 1.00
C GLN A 28 21.89 -5.77 0.74
N ASP A 29 21.78 -5.08 -0.40
CA ASP A 29 20.56 -4.38 -0.78
C ASP A 29 19.45 -5.37 -1.15
N GLY A 30 18.50 -5.58 -0.26
CA GLY A 30 17.34 -6.45 -0.47
C GLY A 30 16.23 -5.85 -1.33
N ARG A 31 16.40 -4.68 -1.95
CA ARG A 31 15.37 -4.08 -2.82
C ARG A 31 15.17 -4.92 -4.08
N LEU A 32 13.93 -4.97 -4.55
CA LEU A 32 13.56 -5.53 -5.85
C LEU A 32 13.05 -4.41 -6.75
N LEU A 33 13.76 -4.15 -7.85
CA LEU A 33 13.41 -3.10 -8.79
C LEU A 33 12.54 -3.65 -9.92
N PHE A 34 11.48 -2.91 -10.25
CA PHE A 34 10.55 -3.19 -11.33
C PHE A 34 10.58 -2.03 -12.32
N ALA A 35 10.82 -2.34 -13.59
CA ALA A 35 10.62 -1.39 -14.69
C ALA A 35 9.24 -1.66 -15.31
N SER A 36 8.26 -0.81 -15.02
CA SER A 36 6.91 -0.88 -15.60
C SER A 36 6.75 0.16 -16.70
N PRO A 37 6.10 -0.17 -17.84
CA PRO A 37 5.72 0.83 -18.83
C PRO A 37 4.84 1.91 -18.21
N ALA A 38 5.16 3.18 -18.49
CA ALA A 38 4.41 4.32 -17.97
C ALA A 38 3.77 5.09 -19.13
N ASP A 39 2.56 5.63 -18.92
CA ASP A 39 1.92 6.49 -19.90
C ASP A 39 2.59 7.88 -19.87
N PRO A 40 3.24 8.33 -20.96
CA PRO A 40 3.97 9.59 -20.98
C PRO A 40 3.06 10.82 -20.77
N LEU A 41 1.75 10.69 -20.95
CA LEU A 41 0.82 11.80 -20.72
C LEU A 41 0.78 12.25 -19.25
N PHE A 42 0.99 11.37 -18.27
CA PHE A 42 1.04 11.78 -16.86
C PHE A 42 2.21 12.73 -16.59
N PHE A 43 3.37 12.46 -17.20
CA PHE A 43 4.54 13.33 -17.08
C PHE A 43 4.35 14.64 -17.84
N LEU A 44 3.78 14.57 -19.04
CA LEU A 44 3.50 15.76 -19.85
C LEU A 44 2.46 16.67 -19.20
N LEU A 45 1.49 16.09 -18.48
CA LEU A 45 0.43 16.82 -17.79
C LEU A 45 0.98 17.82 -16.77
N TYR A 46 2.03 17.46 -16.02
CA TYR A 46 2.70 18.39 -15.10
C TYR A 46 3.17 19.66 -15.82
N TYR A 47 3.92 19.51 -16.92
CA TYR A 47 4.45 20.62 -17.69
C TYR A 47 3.35 21.46 -18.35
N LEU A 48 2.30 20.80 -18.88
CA LEU A 48 1.15 21.48 -19.48
C LEU A 48 0.38 22.32 -18.46
N VAL A 49 0.13 21.78 -17.27
CA VAL A 49 -0.56 22.49 -16.19
C VAL A 49 0.30 23.67 -15.70
N LYS A 50 1.62 23.47 -15.53
CA LYS A 50 2.56 24.52 -15.16
C LYS A 50 2.56 25.67 -16.18
N ALA A 51 2.77 25.37 -17.46
CA ALA A 51 2.77 26.38 -18.53
C ALA A 51 1.44 27.11 -18.65
N TYR A 52 0.32 26.40 -18.43
CA TYR A 52 -1.01 27.01 -18.43
C TYR A 52 -1.21 27.98 -17.26
N LYS A 53 -0.76 27.62 -16.05
CA LYS A 53 -0.82 28.51 -14.87
C LYS A 53 0.06 29.75 -15.04
N GLU A 54 1.21 29.62 -15.70
CA GLU A 54 2.15 30.74 -15.91
C GLU A 54 1.71 31.70 -17.03
N GLN A 55 1.27 31.19 -18.18
CA GLN A 55 1.02 32.01 -19.38
C GLN A 55 -0.38 31.85 -19.99
N GLY A 56 -1.01 30.68 -19.84
CA GLY A 56 -2.34 30.38 -20.40
C GLY A 56 -2.44 30.43 -21.93
N LYS A 57 -1.30 30.36 -22.65
CA LYS A 57 -1.20 30.55 -24.10
C LYS A 57 -0.96 29.22 -24.83
N PHE A 58 -1.20 29.25 -26.15
CA PHE A 58 -0.82 28.17 -27.05
C PHE A 58 0.69 28.21 -27.32
N GLN A 59 1.40 27.13 -27.03
CA GLN A 59 2.86 27.03 -27.17
C GLN A 59 3.26 25.71 -27.84
N PRO A 60 4.38 25.64 -28.57
CA PRO A 60 4.98 24.39 -29.01
C PRO A 60 5.40 23.52 -27.80
N LEU A 61 5.39 22.20 -27.96
CA LEU A 61 5.77 21.29 -26.87
C LEU A 61 7.22 21.48 -26.42
N GLU A 62 8.11 21.87 -27.34
CA GLU A 62 9.52 22.17 -27.04
C GLU A 62 9.69 23.37 -26.10
N GLN A 63 8.70 24.27 -26.04
CA GLN A 63 8.71 25.40 -25.10
C GLN A 63 8.01 25.08 -23.78
N ILE A 64 7.11 24.09 -23.78
CA ILE A 64 6.36 23.66 -22.59
C ILE A 64 7.22 22.70 -21.74
N VAL A 65 7.92 21.75 -22.37
CA VAL A 65 8.71 20.72 -21.69
C VAL A 65 10.14 21.23 -21.48
N VAL A 66 10.27 22.24 -20.61
CA VAL A 66 11.55 22.84 -20.23
C VAL A 66 11.68 22.81 -18.71
N ASP A 67 12.78 22.23 -18.24
CA ASP A 67 13.06 22.06 -16.82
C ASP A 67 14.56 22.16 -16.56
N GLU A 68 14.97 23.14 -15.75
CA GLU A 68 16.38 23.35 -15.39
C GLU A 68 16.87 22.31 -14.37
N GLU A 69 15.98 21.86 -13.47
CA GLU A 69 16.30 20.83 -12.47
C GLU A 69 16.34 19.44 -13.13
N PHE A 70 15.50 19.22 -14.14
CA PHE A 70 15.42 17.96 -14.89
C PHE A 70 15.60 18.13 -16.41
N PRO A 71 16.83 18.42 -16.91
CA PRO A 71 17.07 18.69 -18.34
C PRO A 71 16.69 17.53 -19.28
N SER A 72 16.66 16.31 -18.75
CA SER A 72 16.27 15.08 -19.46
C SER A 72 14.77 15.03 -19.83
N CYS A 73 13.93 15.96 -19.36
CA CYS A 73 12.51 16.05 -19.69
C CYS A 73 12.25 16.10 -21.21
N ASN A 74 13.19 16.65 -21.99
CA ASN A 74 13.15 16.65 -23.46
C ASN A 74 13.03 15.25 -24.08
N MET A 75 13.41 14.18 -23.37
CA MET A 75 13.22 12.81 -23.82
C MET A 75 11.74 12.43 -23.97
N LEU A 76 10.82 13.09 -23.24
CA LEU A 76 9.38 12.88 -23.39
C LEU A 76 8.92 13.19 -24.82
N LEU A 77 9.49 14.22 -25.45
CA LEU A 77 9.13 14.63 -26.82
C LEU A 77 9.57 13.61 -27.89
N LYS A 78 10.55 12.77 -27.58
CA LYS A 78 11.01 11.69 -28.47
C LYS A 78 10.12 10.45 -28.41
N CYS A 79 9.21 10.39 -27.45
CA CYS A 79 8.26 9.28 -27.33
C CYS A 79 7.17 9.43 -28.41
N ASN A 80 7.15 8.53 -29.39
CA ASN A 80 6.16 8.54 -30.49
C ASN A 80 4.70 8.58 -30.00
N GLN A 81 4.44 8.02 -28.81
CA GLN A 81 3.12 8.03 -28.20
C GLN A 81 2.66 9.46 -27.88
N VAL A 82 3.55 10.36 -27.45
CA VAL A 82 3.19 11.73 -27.07
C VAL A 82 2.56 12.47 -28.24
N ALA A 83 3.17 12.44 -29.42
CA ALA A 83 2.62 13.09 -30.61
C ALA A 83 1.23 12.57 -31.00
N GLN A 84 0.94 11.30 -30.71
CA GLN A 84 -0.34 10.66 -31.02
C GLN A 84 -1.39 10.91 -29.94
N THR A 85 -1.00 11.04 -28.67
CA THR A 85 -1.95 11.07 -27.55
C THR A 85 -2.11 12.44 -26.89
N VAL A 86 -1.26 13.42 -27.17
CA VAL A 86 -1.31 14.77 -26.56
C VAL A 86 -2.66 15.48 -26.74
N HIS A 87 -3.38 15.21 -27.83
CA HIS A 87 -4.70 15.77 -28.12
C HIS A 87 -5.78 15.40 -27.08
N HIS A 88 -5.54 14.35 -26.26
CA HIS A 88 -6.44 13.93 -25.18
C HIS A 88 -6.42 14.86 -23.96
N ILE A 89 -5.38 15.66 -23.78
CA ILE A 89 -5.22 16.56 -22.62
C ILE A 89 -5.02 18.03 -23.03
N THR A 90 -5.00 18.31 -24.34
CA THR A 90 -4.74 19.64 -24.89
C THR A 90 -5.75 20.09 -25.95
N GLU A 91 -5.92 21.41 -26.07
CA GLU A 91 -6.40 22.07 -27.27
C GLU A 91 -5.24 22.27 -28.25
N GLU A 92 -5.49 22.02 -29.52
CA GLU A 92 -4.49 22.14 -30.58
C GLU A 92 -4.85 23.29 -31.52
N LYS A 93 -3.84 24.04 -31.93
CA LYS A 93 -3.91 24.99 -33.05
C LYS A 93 -2.76 24.73 -33.99
N GLU A 94 -3.06 24.71 -35.28
CA GLU A 94 -2.07 24.54 -36.33
C GLU A 94 -1.93 25.85 -37.11
N ILE A 95 -0.70 26.35 -37.21
CA ILE A 95 -0.37 27.55 -37.97
C ILE A 95 0.79 27.18 -38.90
N GLY A 96 0.51 27.09 -40.20
CA GLY A 96 1.46 26.58 -41.18
C GLY A 96 1.76 25.10 -40.93
N SER A 97 3.04 24.75 -40.75
CA SER A 97 3.49 23.39 -40.45
C SER A 97 3.78 23.14 -38.97
N LYS A 98 3.42 24.09 -38.08
CA LYS A 98 3.70 24.01 -36.66
C LYS A 98 2.42 23.87 -35.85
N LYS A 99 2.46 22.95 -34.88
CA LYS A 99 1.38 22.73 -33.92
C LYS A 99 1.68 23.42 -32.60
N PHE A 100 0.65 24.02 -32.02
CA PHE A 100 0.68 24.69 -30.74
C PHE A 100 -0.38 24.08 -29.84
N TYR A 101 -0.01 23.89 -28.58
CA TYR A 101 -0.79 23.17 -27.60
C TYR A 101 -1.11 24.08 -26.42
N LYS A 102 -2.30 23.91 -25.86
CA LYS A 102 -2.72 24.56 -24.61
C LYS A 102 -3.42 23.51 -23.77
N TYR A 103 -3.12 23.47 -22.47
CA TYR A 103 -3.81 22.57 -21.53
C TYR A 103 -5.34 22.73 -21.60
N SER A 104 -6.07 21.61 -21.58
CA SER A 104 -7.52 21.58 -21.52
C SER A 104 -7.98 20.68 -20.36
N LYS A 105 -8.52 21.31 -19.33
CA LYS A 105 -9.04 20.61 -18.15
C LYS A 105 -10.18 19.66 -18.47
N GLU A 106 -11.12 20.08 -19.33
CA GLU A 106 -12.27 19.26 -19.73
C GLU A 106 -11.82 17.96 -20.41
N LYS A 107 -10.93 18.06 -21.40
CA LYS A 107 -10.38 16.88 -22.08
C LYS A 107 -9.59 15.98 -21.13
N THR A 108 -8.81 16.60 -20.24
CA THR A 108 -8.02 15.88 -19.23
C THR A 108 -8.92 15.06 -18.30
N LEU A 109 -10.01 15.62 -17.79
CA LEU A 109 -10.97 14.89 -16.95
C LEU A 109 -11.65 13.74 -17.72
N ALA A 110 -12.03 13.95 -18.98
CA ALA A 110 -12.57 12.89 -19.82
C ALA A 110 -11.56 11.76 -20.09
N TRP A 111 -10.28 12.10 -20.28
CA TRP A 111 -9.19 11.13 -20.42
C TRP A 111 -8.94 10.38 -19.11
N LEU A 112 -8.89 11.07 -17.97
CA LEU A 112 -8.71 10.47 -16.65
C LEU A 112 -9.84 9.53 -16.28
N LYS A 113 -11.10 9.87 -16.60
CA LYS A 113 -12.23 8.95 -16.42
C LYS A 113 -12.00 7.62 -17.14
N LYS A 114 -11.56 7.66 -18.40
CA LYS A 114 -11.23 6.45 -19.16
C LYS A 114 -10.09 5.66 -18.52
N LYS A 115 -9.10 6.34 -17.94
CA LYS A 115 -8.02 5.68 -17.18
C LYS A 115 -8.53 4.99 -15.92
N VAL A 116 -9.44 5.63 -15.19
CA VAL A 116 -10.11 5.04 -14.02
C VAL A 116 -10.88 3.79 -14.43
N ASP A 117 -11.72 3.88 -15.46
CA ASP A 117 -12.49 2.73 -15.98
C ASP A 117 -11.57 1.58 -16.40
N GLN A 118 -10.46 1.89 -17.09
CA GLN A 118 -9.45 0.90 -17.48
C GLN A 118 -8.83 0.23 -16.26
N THR A 119 -8.45 0.99 -15.24
CA THR A 119 -7.87 0.47 -13.99
C THR A 119 -8.88 -0.41 -13.25
N VAL A 120 -10.15 0.00 -13.16
CA VAL A 120 -11.23 -0.81 -12.56
C VAL A 120 -11.35 -2.18 -13.24
N ASN A 121 -11.31 -2.21 -14.57
CA ASN A 121 -11.37 -3.46 -15.32
C ASN A 121 -10.17 -4.38 -15.03
N VAL A 122 -8.97 -3.81 -14.87
CA VAL A 122 -7.76 -4.56 -14.50
C VAL A 122 -7.84 -5.07 -13.06
N LEU A 123 -8.32 -4.25 -12.12
CA LEU A 123 -8.52 -4.65 -10.72
C LEU A 123 -9.47 -5.84 -10.60
N LYS A 124 -10.61 -5.79 -11.32
CA LYS A 124 -11.61 -6.87 -11.37
C LYS A 124 -11.04 -8.15 -11.98
N SER A 125 -10.37 -8.06 -13.13
CA SER A 125 -9.79 -9.23 -13.82
C SER A 125 -8.60 -9.85 -13.09
N SER A 126 -7.83 -9.05 -12.36
CA SER A 126 -6.68 -9.51 -11.56
C SER A 126 -7.07 -10.01 -10.16
N ASN A 127 -8.37 -10.05 -9.82
CA ASN A 127 -8.91 -10.41 -8.51
C ASN A 127 -8.25 -9.64 -7.35
N ILE A 128 -7.96 -8.36 -7.56
CA ILE A 128 -7.43 -7.49 -6.51
C ILE A 128 -8.58 -7.15 -5.55
N CYS A 129 -8.40 -7.45 -4.28
CA CYS A 129 -9.40 -7.18 -3.24
C CYS A 129 -9.38 -5.69 -2.90
N VAL A 130 -10.40 -4.97 -3.35
CA VAL A 130 -10.68 -3.58 -2.97
C VAL A 130 -11.68 -3.57 -1.81
N GLY A 131 -11.53 -2.67 -0.85
CA GLY A 131 -12.41 -2.55 0.33
C GLY A 131 -11.67 -2.49 1.67
N ALA A 132 -12.38 -2.07 2.72
CA ALA A 132 -11.83 -1.78 4.05
C ALA A 132 -11.35 -3.00 4.87
N GLY A 133 -11.23 -4.17 4.25
CA GLY A 133 -10.77 -5.39 4.91
C GLY A 133 -9.26 -5.35 5.19
N VAL A 134 -8.85 -5.73 6.41
CA VAL A 134 -7.43 -5.85 6.76
C VAL A 134 -6.77 -6.96 5.93
N GLN A 135 -5.75 -6.60 5.17
CA GLN A 135 -4.85 -7.53 4.47
C GLN A 135 -3.52 -7.57 5.22
N SER A 136 -2.98 -8.77 5.44
CA SER A 136 -1.62 -8.91 5.96
C SER A 136 -0.68 -9.26 4.80
N ALA A 137 0.60 -8.91 4.92
CA ALA A 137 1.61 -9.24 3.90
C ALA A 137 1.67 -10.76 3.59
N ASN A 138 1.27 -11.60 4.56
CA ASN A 138 1.27 -13.05 4.45
C ASN A 138 -0.10 -13.65 4.07
N PHE A 139 -1.15 -12.83 3.96
CA PHE A 139 -2.49 -13.30 3.64
C PHE A 139 -3.22 -12.31 2.73
N ILE A 140 -3.18 -12.62 1.44
CA ILE A 140 -3.94 -11.92 0.40
C ILE A 140 -5.22 -12.73 0.15
N ARG A 141 -6.37 -12.08 0.34
CA ARG A 141 -7.66 -12.70 -0.01
C ARG A 141 -7.77 -12.75 -1.53
N SER A 142 -7.95 -13.96 -2.07
CA SER A 142 -8.11 -14.18 -3.51
C SER A 142 -9.53 -13.94 -4.03
N LYS A 143 -10.50 -13.74 -3.12
CA LYS A 143 -11.90 -13.45 -3.47
C LYS A 143 -12.34 -12.14 -2.80
N PRO A 144 -13.14 -11.31 -3.49
CA PRO A 144 -13.76 -10.14 -2.88
C PRO A 144 -14.58 -10.56 -1.66
N GLY A 145 -14.57 -9.72 -0.62
CA GLY A 145 -15.51 -9.90 0.49
C GLY A 145 -16.97 -9.77 0.02
N PRO A 146 -17.94 -10.29 0.78
CA PRO A 146 -19.36 -10.19 0.42
C PRO A 146 -19.88 -8.74 0.34
N ASP A 147 -19.16 -7.78 0.94
CA ASP A 147 -19.57 -6.37 1.06
C ASP A 147 -18.92 -5.42 0.04
N VAL A 148 -18.14 -5.93 -0.93
CA VAL A 148 -17.44 -5.06 -1.90
C VAL A 148 -18.42 -4.52 -2.93
N LYS A 149 -18.55 -3.19 -3.01
CA LYS A 149 -19.38 -2.48 -3.99
C LYS A 149 -18.57 -2.07 -5.22
N GLU A 150 -19.27 -1.77 -6.31
CA GLU A 150 -18.64 -1.23 -7.52
C GLU A 150 -17.95 0.12 -7.27
N GLU A 151 -18.54 0.95 -6.41
CA GLU A 151 -17.97 2.22 -5.95
C GLU A 151 -16.58 2.06 -5.30
N ASP A 152 -16.35 0.96 -4.58
CA ASP A 152 -15.06 0.68 -3.92
C ASP A 152 -13.93 0.50 -4.94
N TYR A 153 -14.22 -0.12 -6.09
CA TYR A 153 -13.24 -0.26 -7.17
C TYR A 153 -12.91 1.10 -7.78
N THR A 154 -13.92 1.94 -8.00
CA THR A 154 -13.72 3.28 -8.55
C THR A 154 -12.92 4.16 -7.60
N HIS A 155 -13.21 4.10 -6.29
CA HIS A 155 -12.42 4.79 -5.26
C HIS A 155 -10.97 4.30 -5.23
N TYR A 156 -10.75 2.99 -5.28
CA TYR A 156 -9.40 2.43 -5.27
C TYR A 156 -8.61 2.83 -6.53
N ALA A 157 -9.24 2.77 -7.71
CA ALA A 157 -8.65 3.19 -8.97
C ALA A 157 -8.35 4.70 -8.99
N HIS A 158 -9.25 5.53 -8.45
CA HIS A 158 -9.01 6.96 -8.27
C HIS A 158 -7.79 7.22 -7.39
N GLY A 159 -7.66 6.51 -6.26
CA GLY A 159 -6.50 6.61 -5.38
C GLY A 159 -5.18 6.28 -6.09
N LEU A 160 -5.14 5.16 -6.82
CA LEU A 160 -3.96 4.77 -7.61
C LEU A 160 -3.57 5.80 -8.67
N ILE A 161 -4.55 6.37 -9.38
CA ILE A 161 -4.29 7.37 -10.42
C ILE A 161 -3.87 8.70 -9.80
N SER A 162 -4.40 9.06 -8.64
CA SER A 162 -4.10 10.32 -7.95
C SER A 162 -2.62 10.46 -7.57
N GLU A 163 -1.91 9.35 -7.34
CA GLU A 163 -0.45 9.34 -7.12
C GLU A 163 0.36 9.90 -8.30
N TYR A 164 -0.22 9.93 -9.51
CA TYR A 164 0.41 10.43 -10.73
C TYR A 164 -0.06 11.83 -11.14
N LEU A 165 -0.95 12.46 -10.35
CA LEU A 165 -1.56 13.75 -10.69
C LEU A 165 -1.01 14.89 -9.83
N PRO A 166 -0.97 16.14 -10.35
CA PRO A 166 -0.67 17.32 -9.56
C PRO A 166 -1.79 17.64 -8.56
N GLU A 167 -1.47 18.33 -7.46
CA GLU A 167 -2.28 18.48 -6.23
C GLU A 167 -3.77 18.86 -6.44
N ASP A 168 -4.11 19.67 -7.45
CA ASP A 168 -5.49 20.11 -7.70
C ASP A 168 -6.36 19.09 -8.46
N LEU A 169 -5.75 18.24 -9.29
CA LEU A 169 -6.48 17.37 -10.21
C LEU A 169 -7.21 16.17 -9.54
N PRO A 170 -6.67 15.54 -8.48
CA PRO A 170 -7.38 14.47 -7.77
C PRO A 170 -8.76 14.86 -7.26
N GLU A 171 -8.89 16.07 -6.69
CA GLU A 171 -10.17 16.58 -6.19
C GLU A 171 -11.16 16.92 -7.31
N GLU A 172 -10.65 17.42 -8.43
CA GLU A 172 -11.48 17.69 -9.60
C GLU A 172 -11.96 16.38 -10.24
N LEU A 173 -11.11 15.37 -10.27
CA LEU A 173 -11.45 14.04 -10.77
C LEU A 173 -12.47 13.34 -9.85
N SER A 174 -12.33 13.45 -8.52
CA SER A 174 -13.31 12.85 -7.60
C SER A 174 -14.70 13.46 -7.77
N LYS A 175 -14.77 14.80 -7.91
CA LYS A 175 -16.01 15.52 -8.24
C LYS A 175 -16.58 15.11 -9.59
N TYR A 176 -15.73 14.95 -10.60
CA TYR A 176 -16.13 14.54 -11.95
C TYR A 176 -16.66 13.09 -12.02
N LEU A 177 -16.17 12.22 -11.14
CA LEU A 177 -16.61 10.83 -11.01
C LEU A 177 -17.82 10.66 -10.08
N GLU A 178 -18.32 11.75 -9.47
CA GLU A 178 -19.41 11.73 -8.49
C GLU A 178 -19.13 10.80 -7.30
N LEU A 179 -17.85 10.68 -6.91
CA LEU A 179 -17.46 9.84 -5.79
C LEU A 179 -17.90 10.50 -4.46
N PRO A 180 -18.52 9.75 -3.54
CA PRO A 180 -18.82 10.24 -2.20
C PRO A 180 -17.56 10.84 -1.57
N GLU A 181 -17.66 12.04 -0.99
CA GLU A 181 -16.58 12.57 -0.17
C GLU A 181 -16.30 11.55 0.93
N LEU A 182 -15.07 11.03 0.96
CA LEU A 182 -14.61 10.19 2.05
C LEU A 182 -14.67 11.06 3.30
N SER A 183 -15.76 10.93 4.06
CA SER A 183 -15.81 11.45 5.42
C SER A 183 -14.55 10.93 6.10
N SER A 184 -13.78 11.86 6.68
CA SER A 184 -12.58 11.58 7.45
C SER A 184 -12.75 10.30 8.27
N PRO A 185 -11.69 9.47 8.39
CA PRO A 185 -11.80 8.19 9.07
C PRO A 185 -12.46 8.42 10.43
N ILE A 186 -13.62 7.79 10.61
CA ILE A 186 -14.31 7.67 11.89
C ILE A 186 -13.22 7.40 12.91
N HIS A 187 -13.08 8.33 13.86
CA HIS A 187 -12.12 8.28 14.96
C HIS A 187 -11.66 6.86 15.21
N GLU A 188 -10.39 6.55 14.92
CA GLU A 188 -9.78 5.31 15.38
C GLU A 188 -10.19 5.16 16.86
N PRO A 189 -10.88 4.07 17.24
CA PRO A 189 -11.22 3.87 18.64
C PRO A 189 -9.90 3.98 19.39
N PRO A 190 -9.81 4.88 20.40
CA PRO A 190 -8.53 5.28 20.96
C PRO A 190 -7.77 4.01 21.28
N VAL A 191 -6.59 3.86 20.68
CA VAL A 191 -5.67 2.76 20.98
C VAL A 191 -5.65 2.71 22.49
N LYS A 192 -6.23 1.65 23.07
CA LYS A 192 -6.16 1.45 24.52
C LYS A 192 -4.66 1.44 24.78
N LYS A 193 -4.15 2.56 25.30
CA LYS A 193 -2.75 2.72 25.65
C LYS A 193 -2.47 1.54 26.54
N ARG A 194 -1.83 0.52 25.99
CA ARG A 194 -1.21 -0.53 26.80
C ARG A 194 -0.36 0.28 27.75
N ARG A 195 -0.62 0.18 29.05
CA ARG A 195 0.22 0.82 30.07
C ARG A 195 1.65 0.37 29.74
N VAL A 196 2.42 1.26 29.15
CA VAL A 196 3.88 1.16 29.13
C VAL A 196 4.23 1.46 30.57
N SER A 197 4.30 0.40 31.37
CA SER A 197 5.07 0.45 32.60
C SER A 197 6.53 0.47 32.18
N ASP A 198 7.29 1.47 32.61
CA ASP A 198 8.75 1.61 32.44
C ASP A 198 9.53 0.56 33.27
N THR A 199 9.05 -0.67 33.30
CA THR A 199 9.73 -1.81 33.91
C THR A 199 10.12 -2.75 32.78
N PRO A 200 11.41 -3.05 32.60
CA PRO A 200 11.83 -4.11 31.69
C PRO A 200 11.04 -5.37 32.01
N LEU A 201 10.20 -5.81 31.08
CA LEU A 201 9.63 -7.14 31.12
C LEU A 201 10.77 -8.08 30.73
N GLU A 202 11.54 -8.51 31.74
CA GLU A 202 12.39 -9.69 31.61
C GLU A 202 11.52 -10.84 31.11
N ALA A 203 11.97 -11.51 30.05
CA ALA A 203 11.36 -12.74 29.60
C ALA A 203 11.48 -13.74 30.75
N ASP A 204 10.35 -14.11 31.37
CA ASP A 204 10.32 -14.98 32.55
C ASP A 204 10.83 -16.42 32.27
N GLU A 205 11.09 -16.74 31.00
CA GLU A 205 11.48 -18.07 30.57
C GLU A 205 12.64 -18.01 29.56
N ASP A 206 13.86 -17.93 30.10
CA ASP A 206 15.09 -18.20 29.36
C ASP A 206 15.25 -19.72 29.17
N TYR A 207 14.88 -20.20 27.98
CA TYR A 207 14.94 -21.60 27.58
C TYR A 207 16.38 -22.15 27.43
N THR A 208 17.41 -21.33 27.66
CA THR A 208 18.82 -21.77 27.61
C THR A 208 19.31 -22.40 28.92
N LYS A 209 18.52 -22.37 30.01
CA LYS A 209 18.93 -22.86 31.34
C LYS A 209 18.39 -24.25 31.68
N PHE A 210 18.72 -25.26 30.88
CA PHE A 210 18.36 -26.65 31.20
C PHE A 210 19.34 -27.34 32.19
N ASN A 211 20.26 -26.62 32.84
CA ASN A 211 21.28 -27.29 33.68
C ASN A 211 21.71 -26.59 34.97
N SER A 212 20.89 -25.75 35.58
CA SER A 212 21.16 -25.24 36.94
C SER A 212 20.19 -25.83 37.96
N ASN A 213 20.66 -26.81 38.73
CA ASN A 213 20.02 -27.28 39.96
C ASN A 213 19.96 -26.13 40.97
N SER A 214 18.82 -25.44 41.07
CA SER A 214 18.53 -24.58 42.23
C SER A 214 17.10 -24.76 42.69
N LYS A 215 16.95 -25.54 43.77
CA LYS A 215 15.74 -25.63 44.58
C LYS A 215 15.47 -24.29 45.27
N ASN A 216 14.18 -23.99 45.43
CA ASN A 216 13.55 -23.00 46.31
C ASN A 216 13.57 -21.54 45.87
N LYS A 217 12.47 -21.11 45.25
CA LYS A 217 11.89 -19.78 45.49
C LYS A 217 10.37 -19.89 45.60
N LYS A 218 9.86 -19.86 46.83
CA LYS A 218 8.42 -19.71 47.09
C LYS A 218 8.05 -18.25 46.79
N THR A 219 7.39 -18.01 45.67
CA THR A 219 6.74 -16.73 45.41
C THR A 219 5.38 -16.73 46.10
N ASN A 220 5.20 -15.89 47.11
CA ASN A 220 3.88 -15.58 47.68
C ASN A 220 3.11 -14.74 46.66
N SER A 221 2.44 -15.39 45.70
CA SER A 221 1.53 -14.73 44.78
C SER A 221 0.21 -14.42 45.50
N LYS A 222 -0.17 -13.14 45.55
CA LYS A 222 -1.48 -12.72 46.06
C LYS A 222 -2.55 -13.24 45.09
N LEU A 223 -3.31 -14.24 45.53
CA LEU A 223 -4.39 -14.85 44.74
C LEU A 223 -5.44 -13.80 44.31
N THR A 224 -5.83 -13.83 43.04
CA THR A 224 -6.91 -13.00 42.48
C THR A 224 -8.27 -13.43 43.05
N ALA A 225 -9.28 -12.55 42.96
CA ALA A 225 -10.61 -12.81 43.52
C ALA A 225 -11.25 -14.11 42.99
N ALA A 226 -11.02 -14.44 41.71
CA ALA A 226 -11.45 -15.69 41.10
C ALA A 226 -10.71 -16.93 41.64
N GLN A 227 -9.43 -16.80 41.99
CA GLN A 227 -8.66 -17.88 42.63
C GLN A 227 -9.10 -18.08 44.09
N LYS A 228 -9.50 -17.02 44.79
CA LYS A 228 -10.07 -17.11 46.15
C LYS A 228 -11.46 -17.73 46.15
N SER A 229 -12.29 -17.52 45.12
CA SER A 229 -13.60 -18.18 45.01
C SER A 229 -13.46 -19.67 44.69
N LEU A 230 -12.55 -20.05 43.78
CA LEU A 230 -12.24 -21.45 43.49
C LEU A 230 -11.61 -22.20 44.67
N ALA A 231 -10.89 -21.50 45.56
CA ALA A 231 -10.31 -22.10 46.76
C ALA A 231 -11.34 -22.45 47.85
N LYS A 232 -12.55 -21.88 47.81
CA LYS A 232 -13.64 -22.15 48.77
C LYS A 232 -14.47 -23.39 48.44
N VAL A 233 -14.22 -24.04 47.30
CA VAL A 233 -14.91 -25.26 46.92
C VAL A 233 -14.44 -26.41 47.80
N ASP A 234 -15.36 -27.19 48.37
CA ASP A 234 -15.06 -28.37 49.16
C ASP A 234 -14.39 -29.44 48.28
N LYS A 235 -13.18 -29.85 48.67
CA LYS A 235 -12.35 -30.82 47.94
C LYS A 235 -12.36 -32.19 48.61
N SER A 236 -13.14 -32.36 49.68
CA SER A 236 -13.31 -33.65 50.34
C SER A 236 -13.87 -34.68 49.34
N GLY A 237 -13.12 -35.75 49.08
CA GLY A 237 -13.48 -36.80 48.13
C GLY A 237 -12.95 -36.64 46.70
N MET A 238 -12.39 -35.48 46.32
CA MET A 238 -11.78 -35.30 45.00
C MET A 238 -10.33 -35.83 45.00
N LYS A 239 -10.05 -36.82 44.15
CA LYS A 239 -8.69 -37.33 43.95
C LYS A 239 -7.84 -36.29 43.23
N ASN A 240 -6.61 -36.09 43.71
CA ASN A 240 -5.65 -35.22 43.03
C ASN A 240 -5.38 -35.76 41.60
N ILE A 241 -5.32 -34.89 40.60
CA ILE A 241 -5.15 -35.27 39.20
C ILE A 241 -3.85 -36.08 38.96
N SER A 242 -2.83 -35.85 39.78
CA SER A 242 -1.60 -36.64 39.77
C SER A 242 -1.82 -38.12 40.07
N SER A 243 -2.90 -38.49 40.76
CA SER A 243 -3.24 -39.90 41.02
C SER A 243 -3.73 -40.67 39.79
N PHE A 244 -4.13 -39.97 38.72
CA PHE A 244 -4.55 -40.61 37.45
C PHE A 244 -3.36 -40.97 36.55
N PHE A 245 -2.21 -40.35 36.76
CA PHE A 245 -1.00 -40.56 35.96
C PHE A 245 0.11 -41.31 36.71
N GLY A 246 -0.17 -41.76 37.93
CA GLY A 246 0.74 -42.57 38.72
C GLY A 246 0.76 -44.04 38.26
N PRO A 247 1.92 -44.73 38.31
CA PRO A 247 2.00 -46.15 38.00
C PRO A 247 1.18 -46.96 39.01
N LYS A 248 0.35 -47.90 38.52
CA LYS A 248 -0.50 -48.77 39.36
C LYS A 248 0.40 -49.63 40.26
N SER A 249 0.15 -49.62 41.57
CA SER A 249 0.86 -50.49 42.51
C SER A 249 0.57 -51.96 42.19
N LYS A 250 1.62 -52.79 42.13
CA LYS A 250 1.51 -54.24 42.03
C LYS A 250 0.99 -54.78 43.37
N VAL A 251 -0.10 -55.53 43.34
CA VAL A 251 -0.64 -56.26 44.49
C VAL A 251 0.31 -57.43 44.80
N SER A 252 0.94 -57.42 45.96
CA SER A 252 1.55 -58.61 46.55
C SER A 252 0.46 -59.40 47.26
N LYS A 253 0.42 -60.71 46.99
CA LYS A 253 -0.47 -61.71 47.64
C LYS A 253 -0.39 -61.66 49.15
#